data_AF-A0A9X2SM32-F1
#
_entry.id   AF-A0A9X2SM32-F1
#
_cell.length_a   1.000
_cell.length_b   1.000
_cell.length_c   1.000
_cell.angle_alpha   90.00
_cell.angle_beta   90.00
_cell.angle_gamma   90.00
#
_symmetry.space_group_name_H-M   'P 1'
#
loop_
_entity.id
_entity.type
_entity.pdbx_description
1 polymer ?
#
loop_
_entity_poly.entity_id
_entity_poly.type
_entity_poly.pdbx_seq_one_letter_code
_entity_poly.pdbx_strand_id
1 'polypeptide(L)'
;MSSRVRDAGQNAGVAPEFTVDPAMLDAISPSGDRGGIVLGSGLKGEPLTISALRSTPTRIVLVGGLYLARQVAMRAMAVGAWVVVATGRPTEWQVLSRAAGSRDGRPSPLVQIRRLSPVELPRPSEDAPLLVVTDGGPTPQDLFPPRSPWQTTVYVLPYLHPQAGVTANAADLVLMQRLPAGQAELAGRIWNLPPQMMRQLTMLKDDQVVALGRNLWRPLRLVTTGKEQQLLGPVRRGD
;
A
#
# COMPACT_ATOMS: atom_id res chain seq x y z
N MET A 1 -21.91 -33.64 -1.55
CA MET A 1 -23.01 -33.07 -0.73
C MET A 1 -23.73 -32.01 -1.56
N SER A 2 -25.06 -32.05 -1.56
CA SER A 2 -25.93 -31.31 -2.48
C SER A 2 -25.95 -29.81 -2.16
N SER A 3 -25.55 -28.97 -3.13
CA SER A 3 -25.76 -27.51 -3.06
C SER A 3 -27.24 -27.22 -3.31
N ARG A 4 -27.99 -26.89 -2.25
CA ARG A 4 -29.35 -26.36 -2.41
C ARG A 4 -29.28 -24.87 -2.64
N VAL A 5 -29.57 -24.44 -3.86
CA VAL A 5 -29.90 -23.05 -4.18
C VAL A 5 -31.23 -22.74 -3.47
N ARG A 6 -31.20 -21.85 -2.48
CA ARG A 6 -32.40 -21.24 -1.95
C ARG A 6 -32.68 -19.99 -2.77
N ASP A 7 -33.70 -20.06 -3.61
CA ASP A 7 -34.23 -18.90 -4.32
C ASP A 7 -34.99 -18.03 -3.30
N ALA A 8 -34.30 -17.04 -2.73
CA ALA A 8 -34.93 -16.03 -1.89
C ALA A 8 -35.43 -14.92 -2.83
N GLY A 9 -36.76 -14.81 -2.90
CA GLY A 9 -37.47 -14.00 -3.87
C GLY A 9 -36.99 -12.57 -4.03
N GLN A 10 -37.04 -12.13 -5.29
CA GLN A 10 -37.18 -10.75 -5.78
C GLN A 10 -36.56 -9.66 -4.90
N ASN A 11 -35.27 -9.39 -5.10
CA ASN A 11 -34.74 -8.06 -4.90
C ASN A 11 -33.82 -7.70 -6.08
N ALA A 12 -34.12 -6.57 -6.73
CA ALA A 12 -33.46 -6.09 -7.93
C ALA A 12 -32.03 -5.57 -7.64
N GLY A 13 -31.12 -6.48 -7.30
CA GLY A 13 -29.68 -6.23 -7.17
C GLY A 13 -28.90 -6.81 -8.35
N VAL A 14 -27.99 -6.03 -8.92
CA VAL A 14 -27.24 -6.31 -10.17
C VAL A 14 -26.21 -7.46 -10.03
N ALA A 15 -26.22 -8.24 -8.95
CA ALA A 15 -25.33 -9.38 -8.78
C ALA A 15 -26.02 -10.56 -8.07
N PRO A 16 -25.77 -11.81 -8.49
CA PRO A 16 -26.26 -12.98 -7.79
C PRO A 16 -25.67 -13.04 -6.37
N GLU A 17 -26.55 -13.20 -5.38
CA GLU A 17 -26.16 -13.45 -3.99
C GLU A 17 -25.97 -14.96 -3.79
N PHE A 18 -24.74 -15.35 -3.42
CA PHE A 18 -24.43 -16.74 -3.07
C PHE A 18 -24.18 -16.83 -1.57
N THR A 19 -24.99 -17.63 -0.89
CA THR A 19 -24.79 -17.96 0.52
C THR A 19 -24.04 -19.28 0.64
N VAL A 20 -22.94 -19.30 1.38
CA VAL A 20 -22.12 -20.50 1.64
C VAL A 20 -21.80 -20.59 3.13
N ASP A 21 -21.58 -21.82 3.61
CA ASP A 21 -21.11 -22.08 4.97
C ASP A 21 -19.69 -21.50 5.14
N PRO A 22 -19.37 -20.80 6.25
CA PRO A 22 -18.03 -20.27 6.49
C PRO A 22 -16.91 -21.31 6.34
N ALA A 23 -17.16 -22.57 6.70
CA ALA A 23 -16.17 -23.65 6.55
C ALA A 23 -15.89 -24.01 5.08
N MET A 24 -16.79 -23.67 4.16
CA MET A 24 -16.63 -23.88 2.72
C MET A 24 -15.83 -22.75 2.06
N LEU A 25 -15.64 -21.60 2.74
CA LEU A 25 -14.80 -20.51 2.22
C LEU A 25 -13.32 -20.93 2.15
N ASP A 26 -12.86 -21.78 3.06
CA ASP A 26 -11.48 -22.30 3.06
C ASP A 26 -11.15 -23.11 1.80
N ALA A 27 -12.14 -23.79 1.23
CA ALA A 27 -12.00 -24.54 -0.01
C ALA A 27 -11.88 -23.64 -1.26
N ILE A 28 -12.28 -22.37 -1.14
CA ILE A 28 -12.12 -21.34 -2.16
C ILE A 28 -10.90 -20.50 -1.77
N SER A 29 -9.72 -21.13 -1.76
CA SER A 29 -8.48 -20.36 -1.73
C SER A 29 -8.27 -19.76 -3.12
N PRO A 30 -8.41 -18.43 -3.32
CA PRO A 30 -8.12 -17.82 -4.61
C PRO A 30 -6.66 -18.16 -4.97
N SER A 31 -6.46 -18.64 -6.18
CA SER A 31 -5.18 -19.14 -6.65
C SER A 31 -4.08 -18.07 -6.57
N GLY A 32 -3.09 -18.28 -5.69
CA GLY A 32 -1.67 -17.95 -5.86
C GLY A 32 -1.21 -16.50 -5.66
N ASP A 33 -2.08 -15.51 -5.76
CA ASP A 33 -1.79 -14.10 -5.45
C ASP A 33 -2.95 -13.58 -4.60
N ARG A 34 -2.78 -13.54 -3.27
CA ARG A 34 -3.81 -12.95 -2.41
C ARG A 34 -3.96 -11.47 -2.75
N GLY A 35 -5.22 -11.12 -3.05
CA GLY A 35 -5.82 -9.78 -3.08
C GLY A 35 -4.88 -8.64 -3.45
N GLY A 36 -4.91 -8.22 -4.72
CA GLY A 36 -4.26 -6.99 -5.11
C GLY A 36 -4.71 -5.83 -4.22
N ILE A 37 -3.75 -5.07 -3.68
CA ILE A 37 -4.06 -3.86 -2.90
C ILE A 37 -4.61 -2.84 -3.89
N VAL A 38 -5.86 -2.41 -3.73
CA VAL A 38 -6.42 -1.33 -4.53
C VAL A 38 -5.65 -0.04 -4.21
N LEU A 39 -5.04 0.60 -5.20
CA LEU A 39 -4.38 1.90 -5.02
C LEU A 39 -5.36 3.05 -5.24
N GLY A 40 -6.31 2.88 -6.14
CA GLY A 40 -7.25 3.93 -6.54
C GLY A 40 -7.88 3.61 -7.88
N SER A 41 -8.05 4.64 -8.72
CA SER A 41 -8.62 4.48 -10.05
C SER A 41 -7.73 5.03 -11.16
N GLY A 42 -7.85 4.44 -12.34
CA GLY A 42 -7.28 4.98 -13.56
C GLY A 42 -8.05 6.19 -14.07
N LEU A 43 -7.60 6.73 -15.20
CA LEU A 43 -8.19 7.95 -15.78
C LEU A 43 -9.63 7.76 -16.26
N LYS A 44 -10.07 6.51 -16.50
CA LYS A 44 -11.45 6.18 -16.90
C LYS A 44 -12.29 5.67 -15.72
N GLY A 45 -11.77 5.76 -14.49
CA GLY A 45 -12.46 5.32 -13.28
C GLY A 45 -12.33 3.83 -12.98
N GLU A 46 -11.59 3.07 -13.79
CA GLU A 46 -11.32 1.66 -13.56
C GLU A 46 -10.47 1.46 -12.29
N PRO A 47 -10.77 0.48 -11.41
CA PRO A 47 -9.95 0.24 -10.23
C PRO A 47 -8.55 -0.23 -10.64
N LEU A 48 -7.53 0.31 -9.98
CA LEU A 48 -6.13 -0.08 -10.14
C LEU A 48 -5.63 -0.77 -8.87
N THR A 49 -5.14 -1.99 -9.02
CA THR A 49 -4.62 -2.83 -7.94
C THR A 49 -3.15 -3.16 -8.15
N ILE A 50 -2.45 -3.49 -7.06
CA ILE A 50 -1.08 -4.01 -7.10
C ILE A 50 -0.99 -5.37 -6.39
N SER A 51 -0.34 -6.34 -7.02
CA SER A 51 0.03 -7.62 -6.39
C SER A 51 1.25 -7.41 -5.49
N ALA A 52 1.06 -6.70 -4.38
CA ALA A 52 2.12 -6.41 -3.42
C ALA A 52 2.28 -7.51 -2.37
N LEU A 53 1.32 -8.43 -2.19
CA LEU A 53 1.37 -9.47 -1.17
C LEU A 53 1.41 -10.82 -1.89
N ARG A 54 2.62 -11.27 -2.23
CA ARG A 54 2.86 -12.41 -3.14
C ARG A 54 4.07 -13.23 -2.72
N SER A 55 4.23 -14.42 -3.30
CA SER A 55 5.37 -15.33 -3.07
C SER A 55 6.75 -14.80 -3.52
N THR A 56 6.81 -13.55 -4.02
CA THR A 56 8.06 -12.86 -4.37
C THR A 56 8.31 -11.68 -3.43
N PRO A 57 9.51 -11.60 -2.81
CA PRO A 57 9.90 -10.43 -2.01
C PRO A 57 9.72 -9.14 -2.80
N THR A 58 8.99 -8.16 -2.25
CA THR A 58 8.64 -6.94 -3.00
C THR A 58 9.10 -5.68 -2.28
N ARG A 59 9.62 -4.72 -3.03
CA ARG A 59 10.03 -3.40 -2.56
C ARG A 59 9.19 -2.32 -3.22
N ILE A 60 8.55 -1.49 -2.40
CA ILE A 60 7.80 -0.32 -2.83
C ILE A 60 8.44 0.94 -2.26
N VAL A 61 8.51 2.00 -3.05
CA VAL A 61 8.90 3.33 -2.57
C VAL A 61 7.74 4.29 -2.77
N LEU A 62 7.40 5.04 -1.72
CA LEU A 62 6.39 6.08 -1.75
C LEU A 62 7.08 7.42 -1.62
N VAL A 63 6.94 8.30 -2.61
CA VAL A 63 7.55 9.63 -2.62
C VAL A 63 6.46 10.69 -2.51
N GLY A 64 6.52 11.49 -1.44
CA GLY A 64 5.56 12.55 -1.18
C GLY A 64 5.12 12.55 0.28
N GLY A 65 3.85 12.25 0.53
CA GLY A 65 3.22 12.41 1.83
C GLY A 65 2.87 11.11 2.55
N LEU A 66 2.68 11.24 3.86
CA LEU A 66 2.29 10.15 4.74
C LEU A 66 0.89 9.60 4.47
N TYR A 67 0.00 10.44 3.91
CA TYR A 67 -1.36 10.05 3.53
C TYR A 67 -1.38 8.78 2.67
N LEU A 68 -0.62 8.79 1.57
CA LEU A 68 -0.53 7.66 0.64
C LEU A 68 -0.01 6.41 1.35
N ALA A 69 1.01 6.57 2.19
CA ALA A 69 1.61 5.45 2.91
C ALA A 69 0.65 4.82 3.93
N ARG A 70 -0.09 5.63 4.69
CA ARG A 70 -1.13 5.16 5.59
C ARG A 70 -2.26 4.47 4.85
N GLN A 71 -2.70 5.03 3.71
CA GLN A 71 -3.75 4.41 2.90
C GLN A 71 -3.31 3.04 2.36
N VAL A 72 -2.11 2.93 1.79
CA VAL A 72 -1.56 1.65 1.33
C VAL A 72 -1.46 0.64 2.48
N ALA A 73 -0.98 1.06 3.65
CA ALA A 73 -0.88 0.21 4.83
C ALA A 73 -2.25 -0.25 5.36
N MET A 74 -3.25 0.65 5.42
CA MET A 74 -4.62 0.29 5.79
C MET A 74 -5.22 -0.72 4.82
N ARG A 75 -4.98 -0.55 3.52
CA ARG A 75 -5.52 -1.46 2.51
C ARG A 75 -4.83 -2.81 2.50
N ALA A 76 -3.51 -2.84 2.74
CA ALA A 76 -2.79 -4.09 2.96
C ALA A 76 -3.38 -4.85 4.16
N MET A 77 -3.61 -4.16 5.28
CA MET A 77 -4.24 -4.74 6.46
C MET A 77 -5.66 -5.23 6.16
N ALA A 78 -6.45 -4.49 5.38
CA ALA A 78 -7.80 -4.87 5.00
C ALA A 78 -7.87 -6.16 4.15
N VAL A 79 -6.78 -6.52 3.45
CA VAL A 79 -6.65 -7.79 2.72
C VAL A 79 -5.88 -8.86 3.50
N GLY A 80 -5.66 -8.66 4.81
CA GLY A 80 -5.09 -9.65 5.72
C GLY A 80 -3.60 -9.53 6.02
N ALA A 81 -2.93 -8.48 5.53
CA ALA A 81 -1.51 -8.30 5.83
C ALA A 81 -1.27 -7.91 7.30
N TRP A 82 -0.23 -8.50 7.87
CA TRP A 82 0.40 -7.97 9.08
C TRP A 82 1.20 -6.73 8.70
N VAL A 83 1.07 -5.65 9.45
CA VAL A 83 1.71 -4.37 9.17
C VAL A 83 2.65 -4.00 10.31
N VAL A 84 3.95 -3.97 10.03
CA VAL A 84 4.98 -3.46 10.94
C VAL A 84 5.43 -2.10 10.43
N VAL A 85 5.27 -1.05 11.23
CA VAL A 85 5.75 0.30 10.92
C VAL A 85 6.94 0.64 11.80
N ALA A 86 8.11 0.82 11.19
CA ALA A 86 9.27 1.43 11.82
C ALA A 86 9.31 2.91 11.45
N THR A 87 9.11 3.80 12.43
CA THR A 87 8.94 5.23 12.18
C THR A 87 9.60 6.10 13.25
N GLY A 88 10.08 7.28 12.83
CA GLY A 88 10.50 8.35 13.74
C GLY A 88 9.33 9.15 14.35
N ARG A 89 8.11 8.97 13.84
CA ARG A 89 6.90 9.73 14.20
C ARG A 89 5.73 8.79 14.53
N PRO A 90 5.81 8.00 15.62
CA PRO A 90 4.82 6.95 15.92
C PRO A 90 3.39 7.48 16.10
N THR A 91 3.20 8.68 16.63
CA THR A 91 1.88 9.30 16.82
C THR A 91 1.13 9.44 15.50
N GLU A 92 1.84 9.81 14.43
CA GLU A 92 1.28 9.96 13.10
C GLU A 92 0.78 8.62 12.53
N TRP A 93 1.30 7.48 12.98
CA TRP A 93 0.88 6.17 12.51
C TRP A 93 -0.25 5.54 13.33
N GLN A 94 -0.67 6.13 14.45
CA GLN A 94 -1.71 5.58 15.33
C GLN A 94 -3.07 5.40 14.62
N VAL A 95 -3.29 6.06 13.48
CA VAL A 95 -4.45 5.81 12.62
C VAL A 95 -4.57 4.33 12.21
N LEU A 96 -3.46 3.62 12.00
CA LEU A 96 -3.48 2.20 11.66
C LEU A 96 -3.99 1.36 12.83
N SER A 97 -3.54 1.64 14.05
CA SER A 97 -4.02 0.93 15.24
C SER A 97 -5.51 1.18 15.48
N ARG A 98 -6.01 2.40 15.23
CA ARG A 98 -7.44 2.70 15.27
C ARG A 98 -8.23 1.95 14.19
N ALA A 99 -7.69 1.90 12.97
CA ALA A 99 -8.30 1.18 11.86
C ALA A 99 -8.33 -0.35 12.07
N ALA A 100 -7.31 -0.90 12.74
CA ALA A 100 -7.23 -2.32 13.06
C ALA A 100 -8.21 -2.75 14.17
N GLY A 101 -8.72 -1.77 14.94
CA GLY A 101 -9.58 -2.02 16.08
C GLY A 101 -8.88 -2.70 17.26
N SER A 102 -9.69 -3.13 18.22
CA SER A 102 -9.26 -3.90 19.39
C SER A 102 -10.04 -5.20 19.48
N ARG A 103 -9.42 -6.23 20.06
CA ARG A 103 -10.05 -7.49 20.41
C ARG A 103 -9.84 -7.71 21.90
N ASP A 104 -10.93 -7.94 22.63
CA ASP A 104 -10.93 -8.16 24.08
C ASP A 104 -10.20 -7.05 24.87
N GLY A 105 -10.39 -5.79 24.42
CA GLY A 105 -9.75 -4.61 25.01
C GLY A 105 -8.26 -4.45 24.68
N ARG A 106 -7.65 -5.35 23.90
CA ARG A 106 -6.24 -5.28 23.48
C ARG A 106 -6.13 -4.80 22.03
N PRO A 107 -5.10 -4.00 21.68
CA PRO A 107 -4.84 -3.62 20.29
C PRO A 107 -4.68 -4.85 19.39
N SER A 108 -5.21 -4.77 18.16
CA SER A 108 -5.04 -5.84 17.17
C SER A 108 -3.55 -6.15 16.93
N PRO A 109 -3.14 -7.44 16.94
CA PRO A 109 -1.75 -7.83 16.68
C PRO A 109 -1.35 -7.62 15.22
N LEU A 110 -2.30 -7.37 14.32
CA LEU A 110 -2.08 -7.12 12.90
C LEU A 110 -1.28 -5.85 12.64
N VAL A 111 -1.22 -4.91 13.59
CA VAL A 111 -0.47 -3.65 13.43
C VAL A 111 0.52 -3.47 14.56
N GLN A 112 1.78 -3.29 14.20
CA GLN A 112 2.87 -3.02 15.13
C GLN A 112 3.57 -1.71 14.75
N ILE A 113 3.38 -0.66 15.54
CA ILE A 113 4.10 0.59 15.39
C ILE A 113 5.32 0.56 16.32
N ARG A 114 6.49 0.84 15.77
CA ARG A 114 7.80 0.73 16.43
C ARG A 114 8.67 1.95 16.08
N ARG A 115 9.64 2.22 16.94
CA ARG A 115 10.72 3.18 16.63
C ARG A 115 11.64 2.58 15.57
N LEU A 116 12.46 3.43 14.94
CA LEU A 116 13.47 3.01 13.97
C LEU A 116 14.60 2.26 14.67
N SER A 117 14.40 0.96 14.86
CA SER A 117 15.38 0.05 15.45
C SER A 117 15.23 -1.33 14.83
N PRO A 118 16.33 -2.10 14.67
CA PRO A 118 16.24 -3.50 14.29
C PRO A 118 15.39 -4.26 15.29
N VAL A 119 14.38 -4.99 14.81
CA VAL A 119 13.53 -5.87 15.62
C VAL A 119 13.24 -7.14 14.83
N GLU A 120 12.92 -8.21 15.55
CA GLU A 120 12.44 -9.43 14.92
C GLU A 120 11.08 -9.18 14.26
N LEU A 121 10.97 -9.56 13.00
CA LEU A 121 9.76 -9.43 12.22
C LEU A 121 8.92 -10.72 12.34
N PRO A 122 7.58 -10.61 12.31
CA PRO A 122 6.72 -11.78 12.15
C PRO A 122 7.12 -12.60 10.93
N ARG A 123 7.03 -13.92 11.01
CA ARG A 123 7.36 -14.79 9.87
C ARG A 123 6.29 -14.64 8.78
N PRO A 124 6.65 -14.15 7.57
CA PRO A 124 5.69 -13.99 6.48
C PRO A 124 5.25 -15.35 5.93
N SER A 125 4.00 -15.44 5.51
CA SER A 125 3.44 -16.62 4.84
C SER A 125 2.31 -16.21 3.90
N GLU A 126 1.79 -17.16 3.12
CA GLU A 126 0.64 -16.92 2.26
C GLU A 126 -0.62 -16.51 3.04
N ASP A 127 -0.85 -17.09 4.22
CA ASP A 127 -2.00 -16.78 5.10
C ASP A 127 -1.78 -15.56 5.99
N ALA A 128 -0.53 -15.12 6.13
CA ALA A 128 -0.16 -13.95 6.90
C ALA A 128 0.97 -13.19 6.17
N PRO A 129 0.67 -12.50 5.06
CA PRO A 129 1.67 -11.73 4.36
C PRO A 129 2.10 -10.53 5.21
N LEU A 130 3.36 -10.14 5.10
CA LEU A 130 3.94 -9.09 5.93
C LEU A 130 4.21 -7.83 5.10
N LEU A 131 3.62 -6.71 5.51
CA LEU A 131 3.99 -5.37 5.07
C LEU A 131 4.87 -4.70 6.12
N VAL A 132 6.11 -4.38 5.76
CA VAL A 132 7.03 -3.61 6.60
C VAL A 132 7.14 -2.20 6.04
N VAL A 133 6.68 -1.20 6.79
CA VAL A 133 6.79 0.21 6.43
C VAL A 133 7.97 0.83 7.14
N THR A 134 8.87 1.46 6.40
CA THR A 134 10.00 2.22 6.95
C THR A 134 9.77 3.71 6.69
N ASP A 135 9.51 4.47 7.73
CA ASP A 135 9.28 5.92 7.72
C ASP A 135 10.38 6.59 8.55
N GLY A 136 11.60 6.57 7.99
CA GLY A 136 12.83 7.00 8.64
C GLY A 136 13.39 8.35 8.16
N GLY A 137 12.69 9.02 7.25
CA GLY A 137 13.16 10.24 6.60
C GLY A 137 13.57 10.02 5.14
N PRO A 138 14.31 10.96 4.55
CA PRO A 138 14.54 11.03 3.10
C PRO A 138 15.56 10.01 2.57
N THR A 139 16.38 9.41 3.44
CA THR A 139 17.36 8.38 3.05
C THR A 139 16.95 7.05 3.70
N PRO A 140 16.56 6.04 2.89
CA PRO A 140 16.28 4.69 3.36
C PRO A 140 17.39 4.11 4.23
N GLN A 141 16.98 3.44 5.32
CA GLN A 141 17.87 2.63 6.15
C GLN A 141 17.42 1.18 6.06
N ASP A 142 18.35 0.27 5.76
CA ASP A 142 18.06 -1.17 5.77
C ASP A 142 18.15 -1.68 7.22
N LEU A 143 17.06 -1.44 7.96
CA LEU A 143 16.94 -1.82 9.38
C LEU A 143 16.63 -3.31 9.60
N PHE A 144 16.17 -3.99 8.55
CA PHE A 144 15.61 -5.33 8.63
C PHE A 144 16.40 -6.31 7.77
N PRO A 145 16.36 -7.62 8.10
CA PRO A 145 16.93 -8.66 7.26
C PRO A 145 16.41 -8.62 5.82
N PRO A 146 17.12 -9.27 4.87
CA PRO A 146 16.63 -9.44 3.51
C PRO A 146 15.20 -9.98 3.47
N ARG A 147 14.38 -9.43 2.56
CA ARG A 147 12.97 -9.81 2.43
C ARG A 147 12.84 -11.28 2.00
N SER A 148 11.87 -11.96 2.58
CA SER A 148 11.46 -13.32 2.21
C SER A 148 10.18 -13.31 1.34
N PRO A 149 9.78 -14.43 0.71
CA PRO A 149 8.46 -14.56 0.07
C PRO A 149 7.34 -14.05 0.99
N TRP A 150 6.31 -13.43 0.41
CA TRP A 150 5.18 -12.83 1.15
C TRP A 150 5.55 -11.64 2.03
N GLN A 151 6.76 -11.09 1.87
CA GLN A 151 7.20 -9.86 2.54
C GLN A 151 7.33 -8.69 1.57
N THR A 152 6.70 -7.59 1.92
CA THR A 152 6.78 -6.33 1.20
C THR A 152 7.31 -5.22 2.07
N THR A 153 8.41 -4.60 1.64
CA THR A 153 8.96 -3.42 2.31
C THR A 153 8.54 -2.16 1.57
N VAL A 154 7.94 -1.22 2.29
CA VAL A 154 7.54 0.09 1.80
C VAL A 154 8.45 1.14 2.43
N TYR A 155 9.25 1.83 1.62
CA TYR A 155 10.01 2.99 2.08
C TYR A 155 9.20 4.26 1.85
N VAL A 156 8.95 5.01 2.92
CA VAL A 156 8.20 6.28 2.88
C VAL A 156 9.20 7.43 2.85
N LEU A 157 9.26 8.11 1.72
CA LEU A 157 10.16 9.24 1.49
C LEU A 157 9.36 10.54 1.51
N PRO A 158 9.63 11.48 2.44
CA PRO A 158 8.97 12.79 2.45
C PRO A 158 9.30 13.60 1.18
N TYR A 159 10.45 13.31 0.59
CA TYR A 159 10.91 13.86 -0.68
C TYR A 159 11.97 12.94 -1.28
N LEU A 160 12.20 13.07 -2.58
CA LEU A 160 13.27 12.34 -3.25
C LEU A 160 14.62 12.97 -2.91
N HIS A 161 15.52 12.17 -2.34
CA HIS A 161 16.88 12.58 -1.99
C HIS A 161 17.92 11.83 -2.82
N PRO A 162 19.05 12.43 -3.22
CA PRO A 162 20.03 11.76 -4.08
C PRO A 162 20.55 10.43 -3.52
N GLN A 163 20.73 10.33 -2.20
CA GLN A 163 21.17 9.09 -1.54
C GLN A 163 20.10 7.99 -1.53
N ALA A 164 18.82 8.33 -1.71
CA ALA A 164 17.75 7.34 -1.85
C ALA A 164 17.69 6.72 -3.25
N GLY A 165 18.46 7.25 -4.22
CA GLY A 165 18.38 6.87 -5.63
C GLY A 165 18.62 5.38 -5.89
N VAL A 166 19.57 4.75 -5.18
CA VAL A 166 19.85 3.32 -5.33
C VAL A 166 18.63 2.48 -4.90
N THR A 167 18.08 2.73 -3.72
CA THR A 167 16.90 2.02 -3.21
C THR A 167 15.66 2.28 -4.06
N ALA A 168 15.48 3.53 -4.50
CA ALA A 168 14.35 3.95 -5.32
C ALA A 168 14.40 3.40 -6.75
N ASN A 169 15.60 3.27 -7.34
CA ASN A 169 15.79 2.64 -8.64
C ASN A 169 15.66 1.11 -8.57
N ALA A 170 16.02 0.50 -7.44
CA ALA A 170 15.90 -0.93 -7.19
C ALA A 170 14.53 -1.35 -6.61
N ALA A 171 13.52 -0.48 -6.66
CA ALA A 171 12.16 -0.80 -6.22
C ALA A 171 11.36 -1.46 -7.35
N ASP A 172 10.48 -2.40 -6.99
CA ASP A 172 9.55 -3.02 -7.92
C ASP A 172 8.46 -2.05 -8.37
N LEU A 173 8.11 -1.12 -7.47
CA LEU A 173 7.12 -0.08 -7.69
C LEU A 173 7.51 1.20 -6.94
N VAL A 174 7.39 2.33 -7.62
CA VAL A 174 7.53 3.66 -7.04
C VAL A 174 6.22 4.41 -7.23
N LEU A 175 5.59 4.86 -6.15
CA LEU A 175 4.41 5.71 -6.20
C LEU A 175 4.82 7.15 -5.87
N MET A 176 4.63 8.05 -6.82
CA MET A 176 5.00 9.46 -6.69
C MET A 176 3.75 10.33 -6.66
N GLN A 177 3.57 11.07 -5.57
CA GLN A 177 2.68 12.24 -5.58
C GLN A 177 3.37 13.40 -6.32
N ARG A 178 2.70 14.56 -6.38
CA ARG A 178 3.28 15.80 -6.90
C ARG A 178 4.70 16.02 -6.37
N LEU A 179 5.64 16.38 -7.23
CA LEU A 179 7.02 16.71 -6.86
C LEU A 179 7.34 18.18 -7.16
N PRO A 180 8.15 18.89 -6.35
CA PRO A 180 8.66 20.20 -6.72
C PRO A 180 9.66 20.04 -7.88
N ALA A 181 9.89 21.11 -8.66
CA ALA A 181 10.71 21.06 -9.87
C ALA A 181 12.08 20.38 -9.64
N GLY A 182 12.82 20.77 -8.60
CA GLY A 182 14.12 20.15 -8.31
C GLY A 182 14.06 18.65 -7.99
N GLN A 183 12.98 18.16 -7.38
CA GLN A 183 12.82 16.71 -7.16
C GLN A 183 12.37 15.98 -8.43
N ALA A 184 11.58 16.64 -9.28
CA ALA A 184 11.22 16.07 -10.58
C ALA A 184 12.45 15.94 -11.50
N GLU A 185 13.39 16.89 -11.45
CA GLU A 185 14.69 16.78 -12.12
C GLU A 185 15.53 15.62 -11.56
N LEU A 186 15.58 15.47 -10.24
CA LEU A 186 16.26 14.33 -9.61
C LEU A 186 15.62 12.99 -10.02
N ALA A 187 14.29 12.92 -10.07
CA ALA A 187 13.56 11.76 -10.59
C ALA A 187 13.94 11.48 -12.05
N GLY A 188 14.05 12.52 -12.87
CA GLY A 188 14.54 12.43 -14.24
C GLY A 188 15.92 11.81 -14.35
N ARG A 189 16.85 12.15 -13.45
CA ARG A 189 18.21 11.58 -13.42
C ARG A 189 18.22 10.13 -12.95
N ILE A 190 17.42 9.78 -11.93
CA ILE A 190 17.40 8.43 -11.34
C ILE A 190 16.79 7.42 -12.33
N TRP A 191 15.67 7.77 -12.96
CA TRP A 191 14.89 6.86 -13.80
C TRP A 191 14.93 7.20 -15.30
N ASN A 192 15.84 8.08 -15.71
CA ASN A 192 15.99 8.56 -17.09
C ASN A 192 14.66 9.05 -17.71
N LEU A 193 13.89 9.85 -16.95
CA LEU A 193 12.55 10.27 -17.38
C LEU A 193 12.62 11.39 -18.43
N PRO A 194 11.79 11.32 -19.50
CA PRO A 194 11.70 12.39 -20.48
C PRO A 194 11.10 13.67 -19.86
N PRO A 195 11.37 14.87 -20.45
CA PRO A 195 10.88 16.14 -19.93
C PRO A 195 9.36 16.21 -19.73
N GLN A 196 8.58 15.53 -20.56
CA GLN A 196 7.13 15.47 -20.42
C GLN A 196 6.68 14.75 -19.13
N MET A 197 7.35 13.66 -18.76
CA MET A 197 7.05 12.93 -17.53
C MET A 197 7.44 13.74 -16.29
N MET A 198 8.60 14.42 -16.34
CA MET A 198 9.00 15.34 -15.26
C MET A 198 7.99 16.48 -15.09
N ARG A 199 7.54 17.11 -16.17
CA ARG A 199 6.48 18.13 -16.13
C ARG A 199 5.16 17.57 -15.57
N GLN A 200 4.82 16.33 -15.91
CA GLN A 200 3.62 15.70 -15.34
C GLN A 200 3.71 15.60 -13.82
N LEU A 201 4.85 15.18 -13.27
CA LEU A 201 5.07 15.06 -11.82
C LEU A 201 4.90 16.39 -11.08
N THR A 202 5.27 17.52 -11.70
CA THR A 202 5.12 18.84 -11.07
C THR A 202 3.68 19.36 -11.08
N MET A 203 2.86 18.87 -12.02
CA MET A 203 1.47 19.30 -12.21
C MET A 203 0.43 18.38 -11.55
N LEU A 204 0.85 17.28 -10.92
CA LEU A 204 -0.09 16.38 -10.23
C LEU A 204 -0.88 17.14 -9.15
N LYS A 205 -2.18 16.86 -9.06
CA LYS A 205 -3.01 17.29 -7.93
C LYS A 205 -2.73 16.42 -6.70
N ASP A 206 -3.24 16.82 -5.53
CA ASP A 206 -2.98 16.09 -4.28
C ASP A 206 -3.59 14.67 -4.27
N ASP A 207 -4.67 14.46 -5.03
CA ASP A 207 -5.30 13.16 -5.26
C ASP A 207 -4.66 12.37 -6.41
N GLN A 208 -3.63 12.90 -7.08
CA GLN A 208 -2.99 12.24 -8.20
C GLN A 208 -1.64 11.63 -7.81
N VAL A 209 -1.43 10.42 -8.30
CA VAL A 209 -0.20 9.65 -8.10
C VAL A 209 0.24 9.09 -9.45
N VAL A 210 1.53 8.98 -9.66
CA VAL A 210 2.10 8.19 -10.75
C VAL A 210 2.71 6.92 -10.16
N ALA A 211 2.28 5.77 -10.68
CA ALA A 211 2.94 4.50 -10.47
C ALA A 211 4.03 4.31 -11.54
N LEU A 212 5.27 4.15 -11.09
CA LEU A 212 6.45 3.84 -11.89
C LEU A 212 6.93 2.44 -11.55
N GLY A 213 7.19 1.61 -12.56
CA GLY A 213 7.83 0.31 -12.44
C GLY A 213 8.74 0.06 -13.64
N ARG A 214 9.34 -1.14 -13.75
CA ARG A 214 10.39 -1.45 -14.76
C ARG A 214 10.05 -1.00 -16.19
N ASN A 215 8.80 -1.14 -16.61
CA ASN A 215 8.29 -0.69 -17.91
C ASN A 215 6.89 -0.05 -17.77
N LEU A 216 6.63 0.57 -16.63
CA LEU A 216 5.31 1.07 -16.27
C LEU A 216 5.40 2.54 -15.93
N TRP A 217 4.58 3.35 -16.60
CA TRP A 217 4.26 4.71 -16.20
C TRP A 217 2.74 4.86 -16.20
N ARG A 218 2.13 4.82 -15.02
CA ARG A 218 0.68 4.77 -14.88
C ARG A 218 0.19 5.88 -13.94
N PRO A 219 -0.38 6.97 -14.49
CA PRO A 219 -1.10 7.95 -13.70
C PRO A 219 -2.37 7.32 -13.11
N LEU A 220 -2.65 7.63 -11.85
CA LEU A 220 -3.84 7.18 -11.13
C LEU A 220 -4.34 8.27 -10.18
N ARG A 221 -5.61 8.15 -9.78
CA ARG A 221 -6.21 8.97 -8.73
C ARG A 221 -6.41 8.14 -7.48
N LEU A 222 -6.08 8.72 -6.34
CA LEU A 222 -6.44 8.18 -5.04
C LEU A 222 -7.94 8.30 -4.86
N VAL A 223 -8.58 7.16 -4.64
CA VAL A 223 -9.99 7.08 -4.30
C VAL A 223 -10.04 6.76 -2.82
N THR A 224 -10.56 7.66 -2.00
CA THR A 224 -10.67 7.47 -0.55
C THR A 224 -12.13 7.21 -0.20
N THR A 225 -12.41 6.07 0.42
CA THR A 225 -13.75 5.73 0.89
C THR A 225 -14.16 6.61 2.08
N GLY A 226 -15.47 6.74 2.35
CA GLY A 226 -15.93 7.53 3.50
C GLY A 226 -15.33 7.09 4.85
N LYS A 227 -15.15 5.77 5.05
CA LYS A 227 -14.48 5.22 6.25
C LYS A 227 -13.01 5.60 6.31
N GLU A 228 -12.30 5.52 5.18
CA GLU A 228 -10.90 5.95 5.11
C GLU A 228 -10.78 7.46 5.37
N GLN A 229 -11.70 8.27 4.86
CA GLN A 229 -11.69 9.73 5.05
C GLN A 229 -11.93 10.11 6.52
N GLN A 230 -12.78 9.38 7.23
CA GLN A 230 -12.99 9.59 8.68
C GLN A 230 -11.72 9.30 9.51
N LEU A 231 -10.88 8.39 9.04
CA LEU A 231 -9.64 7.99 9.74
C LEU A 231 -8.44 8.84 9.34
N LEU A 232 -8.25 9.06 8.03
CA LEU A 232 -7.10 9.73 7.44
C LEU A 232 -7.28 11.24 7.28
N GLY A 233 -8.52 11.74 7.29
CA GLY A 233 -8.84 13.10 6.91
C GLY A 233 -8.81 13.33 5.39
N PRO A 234 -8.74 14.60 4.93
CA PRO A 234 -8.72 14.93 3.51
C PRO A 234 -7.43 14.44 2.84
N VAL A 235 -7.53 14.08 1.55
CA VAL A 235 -6.37 13.73 0.73
C VAL A 235 -5.44 14.92 0.63
N ARG A 236 -4.16 14.71 0.94
CA ARG A 236 -3.15 15.76 0.93
C ARG A 236 -1.77 15.22 0.63
N ARG A 237 -0.87 16.14 0.31
CA ARG A 237 0.57 15.93 0.16
C ARG A 237 1.30 16.69 1.27
N GLY A 238 2.30 16.06 1.90
CA GLY A 238 3.31 16.76 2.71
C GLY A 238 3.09 16.79 4.24
N ASP A 239 2.50 15.75 4.81
CA ASP A 239 2.43 15.50 6.27
C ASP A 239 3.80 15.24 6.93
#